data_AF-A0A383EPB8-F1
#
_entry.id   AF-A0A383EPB8-F1
#
_cell.length_a   1.000
_cell.length_b   1.000
_cell.length_c   1.000
_cell.angle_alpha   90.00
_cell.angle_beta   90.00
_cell.angle_gamma   90.00
#
_symmetry.space_group_name_H-M   'P 1'
#
loop_
_entity.id
_entity.type
_entity.pdbx_description
1 polymer ?
#
loop_
_entity_poly.entity_id
_entity_poly.type
_entity_poly.pdbx_seq_one_letter_code
_entity_poly.pdbx_strand_id
1 'polypeptide(L)' 'GVNSVKFTGEVLKNVKMATYEIDMKRILVKEGTTVGLANGILLADGKKIYSAENLKVGLFK' A
#
# COMPACT_ATOMS: atom_id res chain seq x y z
N GLY A 1 -3.37 -1.28 -9.26
CA GLY A 1 -2.61 -0.16 -9.84
C GLY A 1 -2.35 0.89 -8.77
N VAL A 2 -1.33 1.73 -8.95
CA VAL A 2 -0.94 2.79 -8.01
C VAL A 2 -0.63 4.07 -8.78
N ASN A 3 -0.98 5.22 -8.23
CA ASN A 3 -0.70 6.50 -8.89
C ASN A 3 0.74 6.95 -8.65
N SER A 4 1.13 7.09 -7.38
CA SER A 4 2.48 7.52 -7.01
C SER A 4 3.08 6.58 -5.98
N VAL A 5 4.35 6.23 -6.19
CA VAL A 5 5.17 5.52 -5.20
C VAL A 5 6.47 6.28 -5.03
N LYS A 6 6.88 6.49 -3.78
CA LYS A 6 8.18 7.05 -3.43
C LYS A 6 8.98 6.01 -2.68
N PHE A 7 10.21 5.81 -3.12
CA PHE A 7 11.20 4.95 -2.49
C PHE A 7 12.31 5.84 -1.93
N THR A 8 12.50 5.82 -0.62
CA THR A 8 13.51 6.65 0.07
C THR A 8 14.53 5.81 0.84
N GLY A 9 14.48 4.49 0.71
CA GLY A 9 15.38 3.55 1.36
C GLY A 9 15.22 2.16 0.76
N GLU A 10 15.79 1.15 1.40
CA GLU A 10 15.75 -0.25 0.95
C GLU A 10 15.61 -1.19 2.15
N VAL A 11 15.03 -2.36 1.92
CA VAL A 11 15.02 -3.44 2.92
C VAL A 11 16.31 -4.24 2.79
N LEU A 12 17.27 -3.96 3.67
CA LEU A 12 18.55 -4.65 3.73
C LEU A 12 18.43 -5.98 4.49
N LYS A 13 19.39 -6.90 4.28
CA LYS A 13 19.39 -8.24 4.93
C LYS A 13 19.41 -8.21 6.46
N ASN A 14 19.83 -7.09 7.06
CA ASN A 14 19.86 -6.88 8.50
C ASN A 14 18.53 -6.35 9.07
N VAL A 15 17.56 -5.97 8.23
CA VAL A 15 16.23 -5.55 8.66
C VAL A 15 15.52 -6.74 9.28
N LYS A 16 15.01 -6.57 10.50
CA LYS A 16 14.34 -7.66 11.22
C LYS A 16 12.86 -7.74 10.92
N MET A 17 12.21 -6.59 10.68
CA MET A 17 10.77 -6.51 10.47
C MET A 17 10.41 -5.45 9.43
N ALA A 18 9.65 -5.88 8.42
CA ALA A 18 8.98 -5.00 7.47
C ALA A 18 7.49 -4.88 7.87
N THR A 19 7.04 -3.66 8.17
CA THR A 19 5.65 -3.38 8.56
C THR A 19 4.94 -2.65 7.44
N TYR A 20 3.85 -3.22 6.95
CA TYR A 20 2.98 -2.59 5.96
C TYR A 20 1.80 -1.96 6.67
N GLU A 21 1.67 -0.64 6.54
CA GLU A 21 0.49 0.07 7.01
C GLU A 21 -0.33 0.49 5.80
N ILE A 22 -1.58 0.05 5.76
CA ILE A 22 -2.53 0.35 4.69
C ILE A 22 -3.69 1.13 5.28
N ASP A 23 -3.88 2.35 4.79
CA ASP A 23 -4.99 3.22 5.16
C ASP A 23 -6.04 3.21 4.06
N MET A 24 -7.20 2.63 4.36
CA MET A 24 -8.30 2.48 3.43
C MET A 24 -9.06 3.80 3.30
N LYS A 25 -8.96 4.44 2.14
CA LYS A 25 -9.68 5.69 1.86
C LYS A 25 -11.14 5.45 1.48
N ARG A 26 -11.38 4.47 0.61
CA ARG A 26 -12.72 4.21 0.08
C ARG A 26 -12.83 2.80 -0.46
N ILE A 27 -14.00 2.19 -0.29
CA ILE A 27 -14.38 0.96 -0.97
C ILE A 27 -15.60 1.28 -1.84
N LEU A 28 -15.53 0.89 -3.11
CA LEU A 28 -16.61 1.03 -4.09
C LEU A 28 -17.12 -0.37 -4.43
N VAL A 29 -18.39 -0.64 -4.18
CA VAL A 29 -19.03 -1.92 -4.53
C VAL A 29 -20.11 -1.64 -5.57
N LYS A 30 -20.04 -2.32 -6.72
CA LYS A 30 -21.06 -2.22 -7.77
C LYS A 30 -21.18 -3.53 -8.52
N GLU A 31 -22.40 -4.07 -8.59
CA GLU A 31 -22.82 -5.16 -9.50
C GLU A 31 -21.76 -6.27 -9.70
N GLY A 32 -21.34 -6.92 -8.61
CA GLY A 32 -20.37 -8.03 -8.67
C GLY A 32 -18.89 -7.63 -8.72
N THR A 33 -18.58 -6.35 -8.76
CA THR A 33 -17.22 -5.80 -8.71
C THR A 33 -17.00 -5.01 -7.43
N THR A 34 -15.83 -5.19 -6.81
CA THR A 34 -15.41 -4.39 -5.64
C THR A 34 -14.09 -3.71 -5.93
N VAL A 35 -14.00 -2.39 -5.73
CA VAL A 35 -12.77 -1.62 -5.91
C VAL A 35 -12.39 -0.94 -4.60
N GLY A 36 -11.24 -1.30 -4.04
CA GLY A 36 -10.61 -0.63 -2.91
C GLY A 36 -9.67 0.48 -3.36
N LEU A 37 -9.74 1.62 -2.67
CA LEU A 37 -8.81 2.73 -2.76
C LEU A 37 -8.12 2.94 -1.41
N ALA A 38 -6.79 2.99 -1.42
CA ALA A 38 -6.00 3.10 -0.20
C ALA A 38 -4.73 3.93 -0.40
N ASN A 39 -4.14 4.36 0.70
CA ASN A 39 -2.73 4.74 0.77
C ASN A 39 -1.96 3.66 1.55
N GLY A 40 -0.67 3.54 1.30
CA GLY A 40 0.16 2.57 1.99
C GLY A 40 1.53 3.13 2.33
N ILE A 41 2.11 2.68 3.44
CA ILE A 41 3.52 2.90 3.75
C ILE A 41 4.18 1.58 4.14
N LEU A 42 5.48 1.49 3.86
CA LEU A 42 6.31 0.41 4.36
C LEU A 42 7.33 0.98 5.34
N LEU A 43 7.38 0.39 6.52
CA LEU A 43 8.41 0.66 7.51
C LEU A 43 9.37 -0.53 7.58
N ALA A 44 10.67 -0.25 7.56
CA ALA A 44 11.72 -1.21 7.90
C ALA A 44 12.22 -0.89 9.31
N ASP A 45 12.01 -1.80 10.26
CA ASP A 45 12.36 -1.63 11.67
C ASP A 45 11.88 -0.28 12.25
N GLY A 46 10.64 0.10 11.91
CA GLY A 46 10.00 1.36 12.37
C GLY A 46 10.38 2.61 11.57
N LYS A 47 11.27 2.52 10.57
CA LYS A 47 11.59 3.64 9.67
C LYS A 47 10.82 3.53 8.36
N LYS A 48 10.06 4.57 8.03
CA LYS A 48 9.35 4.67 6.74
C LYS A 48 10.33 4.72 5.58
N ILE A 49 10.27 3.72 4.71
CA ILE A 49 11.14 3.61 3.52
C ILE A 49 10.36 3.74 2.22
N TYR A 50 9.09 3.29 2.19
CA TYR A 50 8.22 3.42 1.02
C TYR A 50 6.92 4.13 1.38
N SER A 51 6.39 4.87 0.42
CA SER A 51 5.03 5.40 0.47
C SER A 51 4.35 5.24 -0.87
N ALA A 52 3.13 4.73 -0.84
CA ALA A 52 2.25 4.58 -1.99
C ALA A 52 0.98 5.41 -1.78
N GLU A 53 0.64 6.21 -2.78
CA GLU A 53 -0.55 7.05 -2.77
C GLU A 53 -1.54 6.61 -3.86
N ASN A 54 -2.81 6.57 -3.48
CA ASN A 54 -3.92 6.18 -4.36
C ASN A 54 -3.72 4.79 -4.98
N LEU A 55 -3.42 3.81 -4.12
CA LEU A 55 -3.52 2.40 -4.44
C LEU A 55 -4.97 2.10 -4.85
N LYS A 56 -5.15 1.41 -5.98
CA LYS A 56 -6.44 0.96 -6.51
C LYS A 56 -6.38 -0.53 -6.78
N VAL A 57 -7.23 -1.30 -6.10
CA VAL A 57 -7.34 -2.75 -6.25
C VAL A 57 -8.78 -3.11 -6.57
N GLY A 58 -9.01 -3.81 -7.67
CA GLY A 58 -10.33 -4.30 -8.06
C GLY A 58 -10.42 -5.81 -7.93
N LEU A 59 -11.48 -6.29 -7.29
CA LEU A 59 -11.90 -7.68 -7.29
C LEU A 59 -13.06 -7.80 -8.28
N PHE A 60 -12.88 -8.65 -9.27
CA PHE A 60 -13.86 -8.98 -10.30
C PHE A 60 -14.14 -10.48 -10.19
N LYS A 61 -15.41 -10.87 -10.34
CA LYS A 61 -15.85 -12.26 -10.30
C LYS A 61 -16.11 -12.79 -11.71
#